data_AF-A0A8H7C198-F1
#
_entry.id   AF-A0A8H7C198-F1
#
_cell.length_a   1.000
_cell.length_b   1.000
_cell.length_c   1.000
_cell.angle_alpha   90.00
_cell.angle_beta   90.00
_cell.angle_gamma   90.00
#
_symmetry.space_group_name_H-M   'P 1'
#
loop_
_entity.id
_entity.type
_entity.pdbx_description
1 polymer ?
#
loop_
_entity_poly.entity_id
_entity_poly.type
_entity_poly.pdbx_seq_one_letter_code
_entity_poly.pdbx_strand_id
1 'polypeptide(L)'
;MKSLGNSNRGLTPKQKRLLYISCIQPIATFGLRCWYKRRTRAFKTNIKMLRLTHNQGARWITGAFRTSPMEAMTAVAGLMPLHLQLKKLFERSVIRINTLHPHHPVLSLLEQRQAKGSTLHPNALERKSKTIRNVIKSPLDSVIDNPSSEIFDPLSEHIKPGHRLVDRHPDKVKFVLMPKNRKDRDEYHNNLNLAPVREPTALHLFTAGIKHKFDPSVPISH
;
A
#
# COMPACT_ATOMS: atom_id res chain seq x y z
N MET A 1 9.69 21.62 -13.84
CA MET A 1 9.45 22.63 -12.78
C MET A 1 9.79 24.05 -13.21
N LYS A 2 10.93 24.31 -13.88
CA LYS A 2 11.26 25.67 -14.38
C LYS A 2 10.24 26.26 -15.37
N SER A 3 9.51 25.40 -16.09
CA SER A 3 8.44 25.81 -17.01
C SER A 3 7.15 26.31 -16.32
N LEU A 4 6.90 25.91 -15.07
CA LEU A 4 5.67 26.23 -14.33
C LEU A 4 5.73 27.58 -13.58
N GLY A 5 6.87 28.27 -13.67
CA GLY A 5 7.04 29.60 -13.11
C GLY A 5 8.47 29.88 -12.66
N ASN A 6 8.90 31.10 -12.90
CA ASN A 6 10.15 31.69 -12.41
C ASN A 6 9.84 32.67 -11.25
N SER A 7 10.79 33.53 -10.88
CA SER A 7 10.59 34.52 -9.82
C SER A 7 9.67 35.68 -10.22
N ASN A 8 9.51 35.94 -11.52
CA ASN A 8 8.80 37.11 -12.04
C ASN A 8 7.44 36.78 -12.68
N ARG A 9 7.21 35.52 -13.08
CA ARG A 9 6.02 35.03 -13.78
C ARG A 9 5.70 33.59 -13.40
N GLY A 10 4.41 33.24 -13.39
CA GLY A 10 3.91 31.88 -13.16
C GLY A 10 3.27 31.69 -11.79
N LEU A 11 3.31 30.46 -11.27
CA LEU A 11 2.60 30.09 -10.04
C LEU A 11 3.06 30.88 -8.81
N THR A 12 2.11 31.24 -7.95
CA THR A 12 2.40 31.85 -6.64
C THR A 12 3.17 30.88 -5.73
N PRO A 13 3.98 31.35 -4.76
CA PRO A 13 4.69 30.48 -3.82
C PRO A 13 3.77 29.49 -3.08
N LYS A 14 2.55 29.92 -2.74
CA LYS A 14 1.52 29.05 -2.12
C LYS A 14 1.11 27.90 -3.05
N GLN A 15 0.85 28.19 -4.33
CA GLN A 15 0.51 27.16 -5.33
C GLN A 15 1.70 26.24 -5.61
N LYS A 16 2.92 26.78 -5.70
CA LYS A 16 4.16 25.99 -5.84
C LYS A 16 4.34 25.02 -4.68
N ARG A 17 4.12 25.49 -3.44
CA ARG A 17 4.17 24.66 -2.23
C ARG A 17 3.10 23.57 -2.27
N LEU A 18 1.87 23.91 -2.62
CA LEU A 18 0.77 22.95 -2.73
C LEU A 18 1.13 21.83 -3.71
N LEU A 19 1.57 22.19 -4.92
CA LEU A 19 1.97 21.24 -5.95
C LEU A 19 3.13 20.33 -5.49
N TYR A 20 4.12 20.90 -4.79
CA TYR A 20 5.22 20.12 -4.26
C TYR A 20 4.74 19.07 -3.25
N ILE A 21 3.87 19.45 -2.32
CA ILE A 21 3.35 18.55 -1.27
C ILE A 21 2.39 17.51 -1.84
N SER A 22 1.55 17.87 -2.82
CA SER A 22 0.54 16.95 -3.37
C SER A 22 1.08 16.01 -4.43
N CYS A 23 2.01 16.45 -5.28
CA CYS A 23 2.47 15.66 -6.42
C CYS A 23 3.88 15.09 -6.20
N ILE A 24 4.83 15.93 -5.80
CA ILE A 24 6.25 15.53 -5.78
C ILE A 24 6.56 14.72 -4.53
N GLN A 25 6.09 15.20 -3.38
CA GLN A 25 6.38 14.57 -2.10
C GLN A 25 5.88 13.12 -2.02
N PRO A 26 4.67 12.76 -2.49
CA PRO A 26 4.20 11.37 -2.46
C PRO A 26 4.98 10.48 -3.40
N ILE A 27 5.32 10.95 -4.61
CA ILE A 27 6.15 10.19 -5.57
C ILE A 27 7.53 9.92 -4.99
N ALA A 28 8.18 10.96 -4.46
CA ALA A 28 9.52 10.84 -3.88
C ALA A 28 9.55 9.89 -2.68
N THR A 29 8.49 9.89 -1.86
CA THR A 29 8.42 9.09 -0.63
C THR A 29 7.66 7.77 -0.77
N PHE A 30 7.17 7.43 -1.96
CA PHE A 30 6.37 6.22 -2.20
C PHE A 30 7.09 4.95 -1.74
N GLY A 31 8.37 4.81 -2.12
CA GLY A 31 9.19 3.64 -1.80
C GLY A 31 9.73 3.58 -0.37
N LEU A 32 9.40 4.54 0.51
CA LEU A 32 10.00 4.66 1.85
C LEU A 32 9.99 3.33 2.62
N ARG A 33 8.86 2.64 2.61
CA ARG A 33 8.67 1.36 3.34
C ARG A 33 9.59 0.25 2.86
N CYS A 34 10.17 0.35 1.67
CA CYS A 34 11.05 -0.68 1.11
C CYS A 34 12.52 -0.47 1.48
N TRP A 35 12.96 0.76 1.78
CA TRP A 35 14.39 1.07 1.93
C TRP A 35 14.76 1.87 3.19
N TYR A 36 13.80 2.29 4.01
CA TYR A 36 14.03 3.11 5.21
C TYR A 36 14.69 2.34 6.36
N LYS A 37 15.98 2.00 6.20
CA LYS A 37 16.77 1.27 7.20
C LYS A 37 18.11 1.93 7.43
N ARG A 38 18.31 2.48 8.63
CA ARG A 38 19.43 3.39 8.98
C ARG A 38 20.83 2.83 8.69
N ARG A 39 20.99 1.50 8.65
CA ARG A 39 22.28 0.80 8.46
C ARG A 39 22.56 0.32 7.02
N THR A 40 21.66 0.54 6.05
CA THR A 40 21.80 -0.01 4.69
C THR A 40 22.43 0.99 3.71
N ARG A 41 23.20 0.51 2.72
CA ARG A 41 23.73 1.36 1.63
C ARG A 41 22.62 2.09 0.85
N ALA A 42 21.54 1.38 0.54
CA ALA A 42 20.36 1.94 -0.12
C ALA A 42 19.76 3.13 0.64
N PHE A 43 19.76 3.10 1.98
CA PHE A 43 19.27 4.21 2.80
C PHE A 43 20.09 5.48 2.59
N LYS A 44 21.43 5.38 2.60
CA LYS A 44 22.31 6.54 2.37
C LYS A 44 22.08 7.13 0.97
N THR A 45 22.01 6.29 -0.05
CA THR A 45 21.79 6.72 -1.43
C THR A 45 20.42 7.37 -1.62
N ASN A 46 19.35 6.72 -1.16
CA ASN A 46 17.99 7.23 -1.29
C ASN A 46 17.77 8.52 -0.49
N ILE A 47 18.33 8.64 0.72
CA ILE A 47 18.28 9.90 1.48
C ILE A 47 19.03 11.02 0.76
N LYS A 48 20.19 10.74 0.17
CA LYS A 48 20.93 11.74 -0.60
C LYS A 48 20.08 12.27 -1.75
N MET A 49 19.47 11.37 -2.53
CA MET A 49 18.57 11.74 -3.64
C MET A 49 17.36 12.55 -3.15
N LEU A 50 16.69 12.09 -2.08
CA LEU A 50 15.56 12.80 -1.49
C LEU A 50 15.93 14.19 -0.98
N ARG A 51 17.09 14.33 -0.35
CA ARG A 51 17.60 15.63 0.11
C ARG A 51 17.81 16.57 -1.07
N LEU A 52 18.40 16.10 -2.17
CA LEU A 52 18.56 16.91 -3.38
C LEU A 52 17.20 17.38 -3.92
N THR A 53 16.22 16.48 -4.03
CA THR A 53 14.87 16.81 -4.50
C THR A 53 14.15 17.78 -3.56
N HIS A 54 14.25 17.59 -2.25
CA HIS A 54 13.65 18.45 -1.23
C HIS A 54 14.25 19.85 -1.26
N ASN A 55 15.57 19.94 -1.30
CA ASN A 55 16.30 21.19 -1.41
C ASN A 55 15.95 21.95 -2.69
N GLN A 56 15.81 21.23 -3.80
CA GLN A 56 15.42 21.81 -5.07
C GLN A 56 13.96 22.31 -5.06
N GLY A 57 13.06 21.58 -4.40
CA GLY A 57 11.68 22.00 -4.16
C GLY A 57 11.61 23.27 -3.32
N ALA A 58 12.33 23.32 -2.20
CA ALA A 58 12.40 24.50 -1.33
C ALA A 58 12.91 25.74 -2.09
N ARG A 59 13.96 25.59 -2.91
CA ARG A 59 14.46 26.68 -3.78
C ARG A 59 13.44 27.12 -4.81
N TRP A 60 12.72 26.18 -5.42
CA TRP A 60 11.74 26.54 -6.43
C TRP A 60 10.53 27.28 -5.85
N ILE A 61 10.09 26.90 -4.64
CA ILE A 61 8.98 27.55 -3.92
C ILE A 61 9.36 28.98 -3.52
N THR A 62 10.54 29.14 -2.90
CA THR A 62 10.99 30.42 -2.33
C THR A 62 11.62 31.34 -3.37
N GLY A 63 12.15 30.80 -4.47
CA GLY A 63 12.94 31.55 -5.43
C GLY A 63 14.32 31.96 -4.93
N ALA A 64 14.79 31.43 -3.79
CA ALA A 64 16.05 31.87 -3.19
C ALA A 64 17.29 31.37 -3.96
N PHE A 65 18.42 32.06 -3.75
CA PHE A 65 19.69 31.75 -4.40
C PHE A 65 20.23 30.36 -4.05
N ARG A 66 21.08 29.80 -4.92
CA ARG A 66 21.68 28.47 -4.73
C ARG A 66 22.50 28.36 -3.43
N THR A 67 23.09 29.46 -3.00
CA THR A 67 23.95 29.60 -1.81
C THR A 67 23.17 29.81 -0.51
N SER A 68 21.85 29.97 -0.58
CA SER A 68 21.03 30.24 0.60
C SER A 68 21.05 29.03 1.57
N PRO A 69 21.05 29.28 2.90
CA PRO A 69 21.09 28.22 3.90
C PRO A 69 19.83 27.34 3.83
N MET A 70 20.02 26.03 3.69
CA MET A 70 18.94 25.11 3.36
C MET A 70 17.84 25.02 4.42
N GLU A 71 18.23 25.01 5.69
CA GLU A 71 17.27 24.86 6.80
C GLU A 71 16.33 26.07 6.89
N ALA A 72 16.89 27.28 6.79
CA ALA A 72 16.10 28.50 6.71
C ALA A 72 15.16 28.47 5.50
N MET A 73 15.64 28.04 4.33
CA MET A 73 14.80 27.92 3.14
C MET A 73 13.63 26.94 3.33
N THR A 74 13.85 25.80 3.99
CA THR A 74 12.77 24.85 4.25
C THR A 74 11.71 25.43 5.19
N ALA A 75 12.13 26.20 6.20
CA ALA A 75 11.23 26.90 7.11
C ALA A 75 10.42 27.98 6.38
N VAL A 76 11.08 28.83 5.58
CA VAL A 76 10.43 29.87 4.76
C VAL A 76 9.49 29.27 3.71
N ALA A 77 9.86 28.15 3.10
CA ALA A 77 9.01 27.40 2.18
C ALA A 77 7.80 26.73 2.88
N GLY A 78 7.74 26.74 4.21
CA GLY A 78 6.74 26.04 5.01
C GLY A 78 6.76 24.53 4.80
N LEU A 79 7.93 23.94 4.54
CA LEU A 79 8.10 22.50 4.37
C LEU A 79 8.58 21.87 5.69
N MET A 80 8.05 20.70 6.02
CA MET A 80 8.52 19.94 7.17
C MET A 80 9.94 19.44 6.90
N PRO A 81 10.88 19.52 7.87
CA PRO A 81 12.22 18.97 7.72
C PRO A 81 12.20 17.52 7.28
N LEU A 82 13.01 17.18 6.27
CA LEU A 82 13.00 15.86 5.62
C LEU A 82 13.11 14.70 6.62
N HIS A 83 13.97 14.81 7.63
CA HIS A 83 14.16 13.74 8.62
C HIS A 83 12.89 13.48 9.45
N LEU A 84 12.18 14.54 9.88
CA LEU A 84 10.90 14.44 10.58
C LEU A 84 9.81 13.87 9.67
N GLN A 85 9.82 14.28 8.40
CA GLN A 85 8.88 13.76 7.41
C GLN A 85 9.03 12.24 7.23
N LEU A 86 10.25 11.76 7.08
CA LEU A 86 10.51 10.33 6.91
C LEU A 86 10.13 9.55 8.18
N LYS A 87 10.47 10.08 9.36
CA LYS A 87 10.07 9.50 10.66
C LYS A 87 8.55 9.39 10.78
N LYS A 88 7.82 10.49 10.52
CA LYS A 88 6.34 10.53 10.54
C LYS A 88 5.70 9.53 9.57
N LEU A 89 6.20 9.45 8.34
CA LEU A 89 5.69 8.51 7.33
C LEU A 89 5.95 7.05 7.71
N PHE A 90 7.10 6.79 8.31
CA PHE A 90 7.47 5.49 8.81
C PHE A 90 6.58 5.07 10.00
N GLU A 91 6.43 5.92 11.01
CA GLU A 91 5.55 5.67 12.17
C GLU A 91 4.10 5.41 11.74
N ARG A 92 3.57 6.21 10.80
CA ARG A 92 2.24 5.98 10.21
C ARG A 92 2.12 4.64 9.49
N SER A 93 3.20 4.09 8.96
CA SER A 93 3.18 2.76 8.35
C SER A 93 3.18 1.64 9.38
N VAL A 94 3.91 1.82 10.49
CA VAL A 94 3.91 0.90 11.64
C VAL A 94 2.51 0.85 12.27
N ILE A 95 1.93 2.01 12.60
CA ILE A 95 0.58 2.10 13.18
C ILE A 95 -0.43 1.40 12.27
N ARG A 96 -0.41 1.65 10.95
CA ARG A 96 -1.36 1.00 10.04
C ARG A 96 -1.28 -0.52 10.03
N ILE A 97 -0.08 -1.10 10.19
CA ILE A 97 0.08 -2.55 10.27
C ILE A 97 -0.43 -3.04 11.62
N ASN A 98 -0.17 -2.28 12.68
CA ASN A 98 -0.65 -2.57 14.03
C ASN A 98 -2.16 -2.36 14.22
N THR A 99 -2.84 -1.61 13.35
CA THR A 99 -4.31 -1.49 13.36
C THR A 99 -4.98 -2.44 12.37
N LEU A 100 -4.24 -3.29 11.66
CA LEU A 100 -4.84 -4.29 10.78
C LEU A 100 -5.66 -5.29 11.57
N HIS A 101 -6.76 -5.72 10.96
CA HIS A 101 -7.60 -6.81 11.44
C HIS A 101 -6.78 -8.11 11.55
N PRO A 102 -6.99 -8.94 12.59
CA PRO A 102 -6.23 -10.19 12.78
C PRO A 102 -6.24 -11.10 11.55
N HIS A 103 -7.34 -11.16 10.80
CA HIS A 103 -7.45 -12.02 9.60
C HIS A 103 -6.95 -11.36 8.30
N HIS A 104 -6.22 -10.24 8.37
CA HIS A 104 -5.75 -9.56 7.17
C HIS A 104 -4.63 -10.35 6.48
N PRO A 105 -4.67 -10.56 5.15
CA PRO A 105 -3.71 -11.42 4.45
C PRO A 105 -2.26 -10.92 4.57
N VAL A 106 -2.03 -9.62 4.77
CA VAL A 106 -0.68 -9.09 5.01
C VAL A 106 -0.09 -9.62 6.31
N LEU A 107 -0.89 -9.83 7.37
CA LEU A 107 -0.39 -10.39 8.64
C LEU A 107 0.08 -11.85 8.45
N SER A 108 -0.61 -12.63 7.60
CA SER A 108 -0.21 -14.01 7.28
C SER A 108 1.16 -14.12 6.60
N LEU A 109 1.67 -13.01 6.04
CA LEU A 109 2.97 -12.93 5.38
C LEU A 109 4.09 -12.43 6.30
N LEU A 110 3.74 -11.83 7.43
CA LEU A 110 4.70 -11.32 8.43
C LEU A 110 5.22 -12.47 9.32
N GLU A 111 6.19 -12.15 10.20
CA GLU A 111 6.69 -13.09 11.21
C GLU A 111 5.60 -13.40 12.26
N GLN A 112 5.62 -14.58 12.88
CA GLN A 112 4.60 -15.06 13.82
C GLN A 112 4.36 -14.11 14.99
N ARG A 113 5.42 -13.45 15.49
CA ARG A 113 5.32 -12.40 16.53
C ARG A 113 4.37 -11.26 16.12
N GLN A 114 4.28 -11.00 14.81
CA GLN A 114 3.55 -9.88 14.21
C GLN A 114 2.21 -10.30 13.60
N ALA A 115 1.99 -11.61 13.50
CA ALA A 115 0.82 -12.18 12.85
C ALA A 115 -0.47 -12.01 13.68
N LYS A 116 -0.41 -11.52 14.94
CA LYS A 116 -1.56 -11.35 15.85
C LYS A 116 -2.48 -12.59 15.94
N GLY A 117 -1.89 -13.79 15.93
CA GLY A 117 -2.64 -15.04 15.94
C GLY A 117 -3.18 -15.51 14.58
N SER A 118 -2.85 -14.81 13.48
CA SER A 118 -3.22 -15.24 12.12
C SER A 118 -2.42 -16.46 11.67
N THR A 119 -3.05 -17.27 10.81
CA THR A 119 -2.41 -18.45 10.22
C THR A 119 -1.34 -18.02 9.22
N LEU A 120 -0.13 -18.55 9.37
CA LEU A 120 0.99 -18.20 8.49
C LEU A 120 0.84 -18.84 7.12
N HIS A 121 0.93 -18.02 6.07
CA HIS A 121 0.91 -18.48 4.69
C HIS A 121 2.20 -19.25 4.33
N PRO A 122 2.19 -20.23 3.41
CA PRO A 122 3.40 -20.96 2.98
C PRO A 122 4.57 -20.06 2.57
N ASN A 123 4.26 -18.89 2.01
CA ASN A 123 5.25 -17.87 1.63
C ASN A 123 5.55 -16.82 2.71
N ALA A 124 5.16 -17.03 3.98
CA ALA A 124 5.46 -16.13 5.08
C ALA A 124 6.96 -15.86 5.22
N LEU A 125 7.32 -14.65 5.66
CA LEU A 125 8.70 -14.20 5.79
C LEU A 125 9.52 -15.13 6.70
N GLU A 126 8.90 -15.65 7.75
CA GLU A 126 9.51 -16.56 8.72
C GLU A 126 9.97 -17.89 8.12
N ARG A 127 9.21 -18.41 7.16
CA ARG A 127 9.55 -19.64 6.42
C ARG A 127 10.69 -19.44 5.43
N LYS A 128 11.12 -18.20 5.17
CA LYS A 128 12.25 -17.91 4.29
C LYS A 128 13.58 -18.10 5.02
N SER A 129 14.62 -18.47 4.26
CA SER A 129 15.98 -18.65 4.78
C SER A 129 16.51 -17.37 5.44
N LYS A 130 17.44 -17.51 6.40
CA LYS A 130 18.04 -16.36 7.10
C LYS A 130 18.66 -15.34 6.13
N THR A 131 19.26 -15.83 5.04
CA THR A 131 19.83 -14.99 3.97
C THR A 131 18.77 -14.17 3.27
N ILE A 132 17.66 -14.81 2.86
CA ILE A 132 16.53 -14.13 2.22
C ILE A 132 15.88 -13.14 3.19
N ARG A 133 15.69 -13.50 4.45
CA ARG A 133 15.19 -12.59 5.49
C ARG A 133 16.09 -11.38 5.68
N ASN A 134 17.41 -11.53 5.64
CA ASN A 134 18.33 -10.39 5.76
C ASN A 134 18.24 -9.42 4.57
N VAL A 135 17.92 -9.92 3.37
CA VAL A 135 17.68 -9.12 2.17
C VAL A 135 16.29 -8.46 2.20
N ILE A 136 15.26 -9.22 2.55
CA ILE A 136 13.85 -8.77 2.55
C ILE A 136 13.52 -7.90 3.76
N LYS A 137 14.30 -8.01 4.85
CA LYS A 137 14.08 -7.36 6.16
C LYS A 137 13.50 -5.96 5.96
N SER A 138 12.19 -5.89 6.13
CA SER A 138 11.44 -4.68 5.92
C SER A 138 11.82 -3.73 7.05
N PRO A 139 11.96 -2.43 6.80
CA PRO A 139 11.92 -1.40 7.84
C PRO A 139 10.84 -1.66 8.90
N LEU A 140 9.73 -2.28 8.49
CA LEU A 140 8.60 -2.64 9.33
C LEU A 140 8.95 -3.71 10.38
N ASP A 141 9.88 -4.63 10.11
CA ASP A 141 10.23 -5.72 11.04
C ASP A 141 10.94 -5.23 12.31
N SER A 142 11.51 -4.01 12.29
CA SER A 142 12.39 -3.52 13.36
C SER A 142 11.72 -2.66 14.44
N VAL A 143 10.46 -2.23 14.29
CA VAL A 143 9.86 -1.20 15.15
C VAL A 143 8.44 -1.58 15.62
N ILE A 144 8.17 -2.87 15.83
CA ILE A 144 6.80 -3.35 16.13
C ILE A 144 6.55 -3.49 17.64
N ASP A 145 7.01 -2.52 18.42
CA ASP A 145 6.39 -2.23 19.72
C ASP A 145 5.41 -1.08 19.44
N ASN A 146 4.13 -1.30 19.74
CA ASN A 146 3.06 -0.41 19.31
C ASN A 146 3.26 0.99 19.92
N PRO A 147 3.58 2.04 19.14
CA PRO A 147 3.89 3.35 19.70
C PRO A 147 2.64 4.09 20.18
N SER A 148 1.43 3.59 19.87
CA SER A 148 0.16 4.18 20.29
C SER A 148 -0.34 3.55 21.58
N SER A 149 -0.69 4.39 22.56
CA SER A 149 -1.46 4.01 23.75
C SER A 149 -2.94 3.77 23.42
N GLU A 150 -3.42 4.30 22.30
CA GLU A 150 -4.81 4.17 21.87
C GLU A 150 -5.08 2.79 21.27
N ILE A 151 -6.19 2.18 21.72
CA ILE A 151 -6.73 0.94 21.18
C ILE A 151 -7.63 1.32 20.01
N PHE A 152 -7.29 0.84 18.82
CA PHE A 152 -8.13 1.00 17.63
C PHE A 152 -8.79 -0.32 17.30
N ASP A 153 -10.12 -0.35 17.33
CA ASP A 153 -10.86 -1.49 16.81
C ASP A 153 -10.71 -1.57 15.29
N PRO A 154 -10.21 -2.68 14.72
CA PRO A 154 -9.96 -2.79 13.28
C PRO A 154 -11.22 -2.73 12.42
N LEU A 155 -12.38 -2.93 13.03
CA LEU A 155 -13.69 -2.94 12.39
C LEU A 155 -14.66 -2.19 13.28
N SER A 156 -15.40 -1.23 12.71
CA SER A 156 -16.57 -0.68 13.39
C SER A 156 -17.64 -1.77 13.58
N GLU A 157 -18.46 -1.64 14.61
CA GLU A 157 -19.52 -2.60 14.92
C GLU A 157 -20.41 -2.93 13.71
N HIS A 158 -20.73 -1.93 12.88
CA HIS A 158 -21.57 -2.06 11.69
C HIS A 158 -20.90 -2.73 10.47
N ILE A 159 -19.59 -2.98 10.49
CA ILE A 159 -18.81 -3.51 9.34
C ILE A 159 -18.11 -4.83 9.72
N LYS A 160 -18.55 -5.48 10.80
CA LYS A 160 -18.05 -6.81 11.16
C LYS A 160 -18.34 -7.80 10.02
N PRO A 161 -17.35 -8.55 9.51
CA PRO A 161 -17.60 -9.60 8.53
C PRO A 161 -18.58 -10.61 9.13
N GLY A 162 -19.64 -10.94 8.39
CA GLY A 162 -20.83 -11.66 8.90
C GLY A 162 -22.05 -10.78 9.13
N HIS A 163 -21.86 -9.47 9.39
CA HIS A 163 -22.94 -8.45 9.45
C HIS A 163 -23.08 -7.66 8.14
N ARG A 164 -22.48 -8.11 7.03
CA ARG A 164 -22.77 -7.55 5.70
C ARG A 164 -24.26 -7.69 5.41
N LEU A 165 -24.79 -6.81 4.56
CA LEU A 165 -26.05 -7.03 3.84
C LEU A 165 -26.12 -8.51 3.46
N VAL A 166 -26.98 -9.26 4.14
CA VAL A 166 -27.26 -10.64 3.78
C VAL A 166 -27.74 -10.56 2.34
N ASP A 167 -26.99 -11.18 1.43
CA ASP A 167 -27.42 -11.27 0.05
C ASP A 167 -28.76 -11.98 0.05
N ARG A 168 -29.84 -11.23 -0.25
CA ARG A 168 -31.21 -11.77 -0.29
C ARG A 168 -31.42 -12.68 -1.49
N HIS A 169 -30.46 -12.69 -2.41
CA HIS A 169 -30.53 -13.42 -3.67
C HIS A 169 -29.26 -14.23 -3.93
N PRO A 170 -28.84 -15.11 -2.99
CA PRO A 170 -27.64 -15.92 -3.17
C PRO A 170 -27.79 -16.90 -4.34
N ASP A 171 -29.03 -17.26 -4.69
CA ASP A 171 -29.45 -18.05 -5.84
C ASP A 171 -29.18 -17.36 -7.18
N LYS A 172 -29.09 -16.03 -7.18
CA LYS A 172 -28.87 -15.23 -8.40
C LYS A 172 -27.39 -14.99 -8.69
N VAL A 173 -26.47 -15.25 -7.75
CA VAL A 173 -25.04 -15.00 -7.95
C VAL A 173 -24.29 -16.33 -8.13
N LYS A 174 -23.85 -16.61 -9.36
CA LYS A 174 -23.04 -17.80 -9.65
C LYS A 174 -21.58 -17.42 -9.82
N PHE A 175 -20.74 -17.87 -8.90
CA PHE A 175 -19.29 -17.79 -9.02
C PHE A 175 -18.78 -18.92 -9.88
N VAL A 176 -18.24 -18.59 -11.06
CA VAL A 176 -17.71 -19.60 -11.98
C VAL A 176 -16.21 -19.41 -12.13
N LEU A 177 -15.46 -20.44 -11.74
CA LEU A 177 -14.00 -20.46 -11.83
C LEU A 177 -13.58 -20.78 -13.27
N MET A 178 -12.66 -19.98 -13.83
CA MET A 178 -12.14 -20.26 -15.16
C MET A 178 -11.33 -21.57 -15.20
N PRO A 179 -11.60 -22.47 -16.16
CA PRO A 179 -10.81 -23.67 -16.34
C PRO A 179 -9.36 -23.36 -16.70
N LYS A 180 -8.43 -24.19 -16.22
CA LYS A 180 -6.97 -23.96 -16.37
C LYS A 180 -6.47 -24.26 -17.78
N ASN A 181 -6.98 -25.32 -18.39
CA ASN A 181 -6.58 -25.75 -19.73
C ASN A 181 -7.09 -24.79 -20.81
N ARG A 182 -6.37 -24.74 -21.94
CA ARG A 182 -6.72 -23.84 -23.04
C ARG A 182 -7.94 -24.34 -23.83
N LYS A 183 -8.00 -25.64 -24.13
CA LYS A 183 -9.13 -26.26 -24.85
C LYS A 183 -10.44 -26.12 -24.08
N ASP A 184 -10.40 -26.42 -22.78
CA ASP A 184 -11.55 -26.28 -21.88
C ASP A 184 -11.98 -24.80 -21.72
N ARG A 185 -11.08 -23.84 -21.93
CA ARG A 185 -11.41 -22.40 -21.96
C ARG A 185 -12.21 -22.04 -23.20
N ASP A 186 -11.87 -22.57 -24.36
CA ASP A 186 -12.56 -22.25 -25.62
C ASP A 186 -14.00 -22.80 -25.60
N GLU A 187 -14.19 -24.02 -25.11
CA GLU A 187 -15.51 -24.62 -24.87
C GLU A 187 -16.31 -23.83 -23.80
N TYR A 188 -15.64 -23.40 -22.74
CA TYR A 188 -16.23 -22.56 -21.70
C TYR A 188 -16.65 -21.18 -22.23
N HIS A 189 -15.87 -20.54 -23.12
CA HIS A 189 -16.24 -19.28 -23.77
C HIS A 189 -17.46 -19.42 -24.68
N ASN A 190 -17.61 -20.56 -25.36
CA ASN A 190 -18.82 -20.84 -26.14
C ASN A 190 -20.06 -21.01 -25.25
N ASN A 191 -19.92 -21.70 -24.12
CA ASN A 191 -21.00 -21.86 -23.14
C ASN A 191 -21.33 -20.54 -22.41
N LEU A 192 -20.35 -19.67 -22.18
CA LEU A 192 -20.51 -18.32 -21.61
C LEU A 192 -21.37 -17.42 -22.47
N ASN A 193 -21.17 -17.45 -23.79
CA ASN A 193 -21.97 -16.65 -24.72
C ASN A 193 -23.45 -17.06 -24.72
N LEU A 194 -23.76 -18.28 -24.27
CA LEU A 194 -25.12 -18.83 -24.13
C LEU A 194 -25.71 -18.66 -22.72
N ALA A 195 -24.90 -18.29 -21.72
CA ALA A 195 -25.35 -18.14 -20.33
C ALA A 195 -26.45 -17.06 -20.15
N PRO A 196 -26.40 -15.88 -20.80
CA PRO A 196 -27.47 -14.88 -20.72
C PRO A 196 -28.81 -15.37 -21.29
N VAL A 197 -28.77 -16.35 -22.20
CA VAL A 197 -29.96 -16.93 -22.84
C VAL A 197 -30.56 -18.05 -21.99
N ARG A 198 -29.72 -18.80 -21.26
CA ARG A 198 -30.16 -19.93 -20.42
C ARG A 198 -30.59 -19.51 -19.01
N GLU A 199 -29.96 -18.47 -18.45
CA GLU A 199 -30.19 -18.02 -17.08
C GLU A 199 -30.31 -16.49 -17.00
N PRO A 200 -31.40 -15.89 -17.52
CA PRO A 200 -31.55 -14.44 -17.65
C PRO A 200 -31.62 -13.69 -16.31
N THR A 201 -31.90 -14.39 -15.22
CA THR A 201 -32.06 -13.83 -13.86
C THR A 201 -30.81 -13.99 -12.99
N ALA A 202 -29.76 -14.67 -13.49
CA ALA A 202 -28.53 -14.93 -12.76
C ALA A 202 -27.41 -13.97 -13.20
N LEU A 203 -26.75 -13.36 -12.22
CA LEU A 203 -25.52 -12.59 -12.39
C LEU A 203 -24.31 -13.52 -12.22
N HIS A 204 -23.61 -13.77 -13.32
CA HIS A 204 -22.38 -14.54 -13.29
C HIS A 204 -21.18 -13.63 -13.00
N LEU A 205 -20.54 -13.84 -11.85
CA LEU A 205 -19.33 -13.12 -11.45
C LEU A 205 -18.10 -13.98 -11.73
N PHE A 206 -17.24 -13.49 -12.62
CA PHE A 206 -16.06 -14.23 -13.08
C PHE A 206 -14.79 -13.71 -12.40
N THR A 207 -14.05 -14.60 -11.75
CA THR A 207 -12.73 -14.26 -11.20
C THR A 207 -11.69 -14.34 -12.32
N ALA A 208 -11.12 -13.20 -12.71
CA ALA A 208 -10.02 -13.18 -13.66
C ALA A 208 -8.76 -13.82 -13.04
N GLY A 209 -8.47 -15.07 -13.42
CA GLY A 209 -7.11 -15.63 -13.42
C GLY A 209 -6.37 -15.70 -12.08
N ILE A 210 -7.03 -15.68 -10.92
CA ILE A 210 -6.34 -15.91 -9.65
C ILE A 210 -6.28 -17.41 -9.38
N LYS A 211 -5.05 -17.94 -9.34
CA LYS A 211 -4.75 -19.34 -9.00
C LYS A 211 -5.02 -19.61 -7.51
N HIS A 212 -6.27 -19.61 -7.07
CA HIS A 212 -6.62 -20.19 -5.78
C HIS A 212 -7.01 -21.66 -5.95
N LYS A 213 -6.38 -22.54 -5.16
CA LYS A 213 -6.89 -23.89 -4.92
C LYS A 213 -8.13 -23.73 -4.05
N PHE A 214 -9.29 -23.55 -4.67
CA PHE A 214 -10.57 -23.65 -3.99
C PHE A 214 -11.04 -25.08 -4.20
N ASP A 215 -11.06 -25.89 -3.15
CA ASP A 215 -11.61 -27.24 -3.20
C ASP A 215 -13.14 -27.13 -3.10
N PRO A 216 -13.90 -27.51 -4.14
CA PRO A 216 -15.36 -27.41 -4.14
C PRO A 216 -16.04 -28.39 -3.17
N SER A 217 -15.29 -29.29 -2.53
CA SER A 217 -15.76 -30.25 -1.53
C SER A 217 -15.81 -29.68 -0.10
N VAL A 218 -15.31 -28.47 0.14
CA VAL A 218 -15.37 -27.84 1.47
C VAL A 218 -16.66 -27.03 1.58
N PRO A 219 -17.64 -27.43 2.41
CA PRO A 219 -18.83 -26.64 2.63
C PRO A 219 -18.43 -25.29 3.23
N ILE A 220 -18.89 -24.22 2.58
CA ILE A 220 -18.75 -22.86 3.10
C ILE A 220 -19.72 -22.79 4.30
N SER A 221 -19.18 -22.77 5.53
CA SER A 221 -20.01 -22.52 6.70
C SER A 221 -20.64 -21.14 6.57
N HIS A 222 -21.96 -21.09 6.59
CA HIS A 222 -22.74 -19.88 6.79
C HIS A 222 -22.49 -19.29 8.19
#